data_AF-M5TC16-F1
#
_entry.id   AF-M5TC16-F1
#
_cell.length_a   1.000
_cell.length_b   1.000
_cell.length_c   1.000
_cell.angle_alpha   90.00
_cell.angle_beta   90.00
_cell.angle_gamma   90.00
#
_symmetry.space_group_name_H-M   'P 1'
#
loop_
_entity.id
_entity.type
_entity.pdbx_description
1 polymer ?
#
loop_
_entity_poly.entity_id
_entity_poly.type
_entity_poly.pdbx_seq_one_letter_code
_entity_poly.pdbx_strand_id
1 'polypeptide(L)'
;MATYLLDFDGVFFRYGTMEPLEGAIEYVADLKSNGHRVIFLTARRRGKNDPPHLTVEKTEQALARLGIEYHDIIEGVTSPRVLVNDEGALAIEHPRNTPLRRITSESLRQRARSERIERIHRALAAVSWVAWKYAYSGDADDYVQTIVIAKSLADCGGFDHADLVARYRQPTDYNFHGEELPPSGIHPNYKGQMSKLLESDDPLYEATDGVADGAAMRVTAIAAFYADDFQALVENTDRITRITHSTVEARLSALLIALRLRQVLLGHDPDNMNRLVEELEIAAEILQFGDRADFFFKRVTRAKEIAVWHETPENSLYDLCRHIGMDHLAWSTPIAACFWSYHCDKDHGKWFSHQHEKRMFLPPRRFSPFQRIIHGRTLKQRIHVQDALHLRAIGQFDNFVKSHAYHWRTSVDIDTFLSIAISILAVRHGLDSIDEEVSQALAMFDDDLTTLSTKLACGPNSASRHSSQPAGANGII
;
A
#
# COMPACT_ATOMS: atom_id res chain seq x y z
N MET A 1 9.14 25.08 -17.03
CA MET A 1 9.99 25.86 -16.10
C MET A 1 9.69 25.39 -14.68
N ALA A 2 10.65 24.77 -13.98
CA ALA A 2 10.43 24.22 -12.65
C ALA A 2 10.83 25.21 -11.54
N THR A 3 10.29 25.03 -10.33
CA THR A 3 10.70 25.73 -9.11
C THR A 3 11.39 24.75 -8.16
N TYR A 4 12.65 25.01 -7.84
CA TYR A 4 13.45 24.26 -6.90
C TYR A 4 13.46 24.99 -5.57
N LEU A 5 12.99 24.35 -4.51
CA LEU A 5 13.11 24.82 -3.15
C LEU A 5 14.23 24.01 -2.50
N LEU A 6 15.35 24.63 -2.19
CA LEU A 6 16.56 23.96 -1.68
C LEU A 6 16.72 24.28 -0.20
N ASP A 7 16.88 23.26 0.64
CA ASP A 7 17.26 23.50 2.03
C ASP A 7 18.63 24.18 2.06
N PHE A 8 18.69 25.20 2.89
CA PHE A 8 19.85 26.01 3.07
C PHE A 8 20.90 25.26 3.91
N ASP A 9 20.43 24.51 4.92
CA ASP A 9 21.21 23.95 6.01
C ASP A 9 21.48 22.44 5.85
N GLY A 10 22.59 22.10 5.18
CA GLY A 10 23.01 20.72 4.97
C GLY A 10 22.84 20.22 3.54
N VAL A 11 22.32 21.06 2.64
CA VAL A 11 22.20 20.79 1.19
C VAL A 11 23.00 21.81 0.38
N PHE A 12 22.68 23.11 0.47
CA PHE A 12 23.51 24.12 -0.19
C PHE A 12 24.79 24.42 0.60
N PHE A 13 24.68 24.64 1.91
CA PHE A 13 25.82 24.80 2.82
C PHE A 13 26.03 23.53 3.66
N ARG A 14 27.28 23.25 4.07
CA ARG A 14 27.52 22.21 5.09
C ARG A 14 26.81 22.61 6.39
N TYR A 15 26.12 21.65 7.01
CA TYR A 15 25.31 21.86 8.20
C TYR A 15 26.12 22.53 9.32
N GLY A 16 25.58 23.62 9.87
CA GLY A 16 26.23 24.40 10.92
C GLY A 16 27.34 25.34 10.43
N THR A 17 27.49 25.53 9.11
CA THR A 17 28.51 26.40 8.52
C THR A 17 27.92 27.33 7.45
N MET A 18 28.76 28.17 6.85
CA MET A 18 28.48 28.91 5.60
C MET A 18 29.45 28.49 4.49
N GLU A 19 30.01 27.28 4.57
CA GLU A 19 30.85 26.71 3.52
C GLU A 19 29.98 25.96 2.51
N PRO A 20 29.98 26.36 1.23
CA PRO A 20 29.20 25.68 0.21
C PRO A 20 29.55 24.21 0.18
N LEU A 21 28.52 23.42 0.00
CA LEU A 21 28.70 22.00 -0.22
C LEU A 21 29.33 21.78 -1.60
N GLU A 22 30.15 20.73 -1.74
CA GLU A 22 30.75 20.37 -3.03
C GLU A 22 29.66 20.19 -4.10
N GLY A 23 29.78 20.91 -5.22
CA GLY A 23 28.83 20.89 -6.34
C GLY A 23 27.62 21.82 -6.19
N ALA A 24 27.41 22.45 -5.02
CA ALA A 24 26.20 23.24 -4.77
C ALA A 24 26.13 24.54 -5.59
N ILE A 25 27.28 25.20 -5.76
CA ILE A 25 27.39 26.42 -6.56
C ILE A 25 27.09 26.10 -8.03
N GLU A 26 27.77 25.07 -8.56
CA GLU A 26 27.62 24.62 -9.93
C GLU A 26 26.18 24.17 -10.21
N TYR A 27 25.55 23.50 -9.26
CA TYR A 27 24.17 23.06 -9.37
C TYR A 27 23.18 24.22 -9.46
N VAL A 28 23.27 25.21 -8.57
CA VAL A 28 22.36 26.37 -8.62
C VAL A 28 22.61 27.21 -9.88
N ALA A 29 23.87 27.38 -10.28
CA ALA A 29 24.22 28.05 -11.53
C ALA A 29 23.62 27.33 -12.75
N ASP A 30 23.70 25.99 -12.80
CA ASP A 30 23.09 25.18 -13.85
C ASP A 30 21.56 25.36 -13.86
N LEU A 31 20.87 25.23 -12.71
CA LEU A 31 19.42 25.44 -12.63
C LEU A 31 19.00 26.81 -13.17
N LYS A 32 19.74 27.86 -12.79
CA LYS A 32 19.49 29.23 -13.23
C LYS A 32 19.75 29.41 -14.73
N SER A 33 20.82 28.83 -15.26
CA SER A 33 21.14 28.87 -16.69
C SER A 33 20.08 28.18 -17.56
N ASN A 34 19.39 27.17 -17.02
CA ASN A 34 18.26 26.49 -17.65
C ASN A 34 16.91 27.19 -17.43
N GLY A 35 16.91 28.40 -16.85
CA GLY A 35 15.72 29.21 -16.64
C GLY A 35 14.81 28.73 -15.51
N HIS A 36 15.31 27.89 -14.59
CA HIS A 36 14.52 27.44 -13.44
C HIS A 36 14.44 28.49 -12.34
N ARG A 37 13.37 28.39 -11.54
CA ARG A 37 13.23 29.16 -10.31
C ARG A 37 13.96 28.43 -9.19
N VAL A 38 14.74 29.16 -8.40
CA VAL A 38 15.47 28.64 -7.23
C VAL A 38 15.06 29.46 -6.03
N ILE A 39 14.53 28.80 -5.01
CA ILE A 39 14.11 29.36 -3.73
C ILE A 39 14.88 28.61 -2.65
N PHE A 40 15.45 29.30 -1.68
CA PHE A 40 16.07 28.64 -0.54
C PHE A 40 15.08 28.52 0.61
N LEU A 41 15.22 27.46 1.40
CA LEU A 41 14.40 27.15 2.56
C LEU A 41 15.30 27.10 3.77
N THR A 42 14.90 27.69 4.88
CA THR A 42 15.68 27.58 6.11
C THR A 42 14.80 27.57 7.34
N ALA A 43 15.19 26.79 8.35
CA ALA A 43 14.59 26.87 9.68
C ALA A 43 15.00 28.15 10.43
N ARG A 44 16.05 28.85 9.96
CA ARG A 44 16.54 30.12 10.49
C ARG A 44 15.48 31.22 10.32
N ARG A 45 15.51 32.22 11.19
CA ARG A 45 14.65 33.42 11.16
C ARG A 45 15.48 34.68 11.32
N ARG A 46 15.05 35.80 10.74
CA ARG A 46 15.68 37.11 11.04
C ARG A 46 15.62 37.42 12.54
N GLY A 47 16.74 37.88 13.10
CA GLY A 47 16.86 38.34 14.49
C GLY A 47 17.09 37.29 15.59
N LYS A 48 16.66 36.03 15.43
CA LYS A 48 16.85 34.99 16.47
C LYS A 48 17.19 33.63 15.86
N ASN A 49 18.48 33.26 15.92
CA ASN A 49 18.98 31.96 15.47
C ASN A 49 19.86 31.30 16.54
N ASP A 50 19.86 29.98 16.55
CA ASP A 50 20.80 29.17 17.29
C ASP A 50 21.48 28.21 16.30
N PRO A 51 22.78 28.39 16.00
CA PRO A 51 23.71 29.33 16.63
C PRO A 51 23.58 30.80 16.13
N PRO A 52 23.88 31.82 16.97
CA PRO A 52 23.61 33.24 16.67
C PRO A 52 24.34 33.80 15.46
N HIS A 53 25.41 33.13 15.01
CA HIS A 53 26.21 33.58 13.88
C HIS A 53 25.66 33.13 12.52
N LEU A 54 24.64 32.27 12.49
CA LEU A 54 24.01 31.74 11.29
C LEU A 54 22.67 32.43 11.03
N THR A 55 22.71 33.71 10.65
CA THR A 55 21.51 34.50 10.34
C THR A 55 21.19 34.50 8.84
N VAL A 56 19.94 34.84 8.51
CA VAL A 56 19.47 34.97 7.12
C VAL A 56 20.22 36.10 6.39
N GLU A 57 20.56 37.18 7.09
CA GLU A 57 21.31 38.30 6.49
C GLU A 57 22.75 37.89 6.15
N LYS A 58 23.41 37.15 7.04
CA LYS A 58 24.77 36.62 6.78
C LYS A 58 24.78 35.58 5.66
N THR A 59 23.69 34.84 5.58
CA THR A 59 23.38 33.87 4.52
C THR A 59 23.27 34.57 3.16
N GLU A 60 22.44 35.61 3.06
CA GLU A 60 22.29 36.44 1.85
C GLU A 60 23.65 37.04 1.44
N GLN A 61 24.43 37.53 2.40
CA GLN A 61 25.79 38.02 2.15
C GLN A 61 26.73 36.93 1.62
N ALA A 62 26.65 35.71 2.14
CA ALA A 62 27.45 34.58 1.66
C ALA A 62 27.06 34.21 0.22
N LEU A 63 25.77 34.09 -0.07
CA LEU A 63 25.26 33.85 -1.43
C LEU A 63 25.71 34.94 -2.41
N ALA A 64 25.60 36.21 -2.01
CA ALA A 64 26.04 37.34 -2.83
C ALA A 64 27.56 37.30 -3.11
N ARG A 65 28.39 36.96 -2.12
CA ARG A 65 29.85 36.80 -2.30
C ARG A 65 30.20 35.66 -3.26
N LEU A 66 29.38 34.62 -3.26
CA LEU A 66 29.54 33.46 -4.15
C LEU A 66 28.93 33.70 -5.54
N GLY A 67 28.30 34.85 -5.79
CA GLY A 67 27.65 35.17 -7.06
C GLY A 67 26.43 34.30 -7.36
N ILE A 68 25.77 33.77 -6.32
CA ILE A 68 24.62 32.86 -6.49
C ILE A 68 23.36 33.67 -6.74
N GLU A 69 22.73 33.42 -7.89
CA GLU A 69 21.41 33.95 -8.20
C GLU A 69 20.30 33.04 -7.66
N TYR A 70 19.31 33.64 -7.00
CA TYR A 70 18.12 32.96 -6.49
C TYR A 70 16.93 33.92 -6.55
N HIS A 71 15.72 33.40 -6.33
CA HIS A 71 14.48 34.17 -6.40
C HIS A 71 13.99 34.61 -5.03
N ASP A 72 14.09 33.73 -4.02
CA ASP A 72 13.58 34.04 -2.67
C ASP A 72 14.23 33.14 -1.60
N ILE A 73 14.06 33.51 -0.33
CA ILE A 73 14.39 32.71 0.85
C ILE A 73 13.15 32.62 1.75
N ILE A 74 12.67 31.40 1.98
CA ILE A 74 11.56 31.14 2.91
C ILE A 74 12.14 30.74 4.28
N GLU A 75 11.80 31.53 5.29
CA GLU A 75 12.31 31.40 6.66
C GLU A 75 11.38 30.58 7.57
N GLY A 76 11.91 30.06 8.67
CA GLY A 76 11.15 29.40 9.72
C GLY A 76 10.47 28.09 9.32
N VAL A 77 10.91 27.47 8.22
CA VAL A 77 10.39 26.19 7.70
C VAL A 77 11.42 25.09 7.87
N THR A 78 11.04 24.04 8.59
CA THR A 78 11.71 22.74 8.55
C THR A 78 11.23 22.04 7.28
N SER A 79 12.05 22.03 6.24
CA SER A 79 11.63 21.50 4.93
C SER A 79 12.31 20.17 4.62
N PRO A 80 11.72 19.31 3.75
CA PRO A 80 12.52 18.34 3.01
C PRO A 80 13.69 19.04 2.31
N ARG A 81 14.81 18.32 2.19
CA ARG A 81 16.12 18.90 1.86
C ARG A 81 16.20 19.47 0.43
N VAL A 82 15.44 18.94 -0.53
CA VAL A 82 15.21 19.57 -1.84
C VAL A 82 13.76 19.30 -2.26
N LEU A 83 13.01 20.30 -2.72
CA LEU A 83 11.70 20.13 -3.34
C LEU A 83 11.73 20.66 -4.77
N VAL A 84 11.28 19.88 -5.74
CA VAL A 84 11.19 20.28 -7.15
C VAL A 84 9.71 20.33 -7.52
N ASN A 85 9.22 21.51 -7.90
CA ASN A 85 7.87 21.71 -8.40
C ASN A 85 7.92 21.98 -9.90
N ASP A 86 7.63 20.96 -10.70
CA ASP A 86 7.65 21.00 -12.16
C ASP A 86 6.31 20.58 -12.78
N GLU A 87 5.19 20.96 -12.15
CA GLU A 87 3.80 20.50 -12.38
C GLU A 87 3.45 19.19 -11.65
N GLY A 88 4.39 18.65 -10.87
CA GLY A 88 4.17 17.74 -9.75
C GLY A 88 5.23 18.02 -8.70
N ALA A 89 4.84 18.22 -7.43
CA ALA A 89 5.81 18.51 -6.37
C ALA A 89 6.52 17.22 -5.94
N LEU A 90 7.84 17.17 -6.10
CA LEU A 90 8.69 16.07 -5.64
C LEU A 90 9.56 16.55 -4.48
N ALA A 91 9.44 15.91 -3.32
CA ALA A 91 10.31 16.14 -2.17
C ALA A 91 11.45 15.12 -2.14
N ILE A 92 12.66 15.58 -1.82
CA ILE A 92 13.89 14.79 -1.78
C ILE A 92 14.54 15.00 -0.42
N GLU A 93 14.80 13.90 0.27
CA GLU A 93 15.63 13.90 1.47
C GLU A 93 17.11 13.70 1.07
N HIS A 94 17.74 14.75 0.57
CA HIS A 94 19.16 14.71 0.19
C HIS A 94 20.05 14.47 1.41
N PRO A 95 20.97 13.48 1.45
CA PRO A 95 21.74 13.19 2.66
C PRO A 95 22.61 14.38 3.14
N ARG A 96 22.54 14.68 4.44
CA ARG A 96 23.22 15.84 5.04
C ARG A 96 24.71 15.78 4.72
N ASN A 97 25.26 16.91 4.29
CA ASN A 97 26.68 17.07 4.00
C ASN A 97 27.22 16.19 2.83
N THR A 98 26.37 15.64 1.97
CA THR A 98 26.80 14.78 0.85
C THR A 98 26.81 15.56 -0.46
N PRO A 99 27.88 15.54 -1.28
CA PRO A 99 28.01 16.41 -2.47
C PRO A 99 26.74 16.55 -3.31
N LEU A 100 26.39 17.79 -3.69
CA LEU A 100 25.21 18.08 -4.49
C LEU A 100 25.58 17.91 -5.97
N ARG A 101 25.28 16.73 -6.51
CA ARG A 101 25.48 16.44 -7.94
C ARG A 101 24.32 17.00 -8.74
N ARG A 102 24.47 17.08 -10.07
CA ARG A 102 23.38 17.50 -10.97
C ARG A 102 22.20 16.55 -10.83
N ILE A 103 21.17 17.01 -10.14
CA ILE A 103 19.90 16.34 -10.00
C ILE A 103 18.95 16.93 -11.05
N THR A 104 18.78 16.23 -12.17
CA THR A 104 17.75 16.64 -13.16
C THR A 104 16.39 16.12 -12.72
N SER A 105 15.32 16.86 -13.03
CA SER A 105 13.95 16.36 -12.80
C SER A 105 13.72 14.99 -13.44
N GLU A 106 14.34 14.73 -14.60
CA GLU A 106 14.28 13.43 -15.27
C GLU A 106 14.98 12.31 -14.49
N SER A 107 16.21 12.52 -14.01
CA SER A 107 16.92 11.52 -13.18
C SER A 107 16.17 11.18 -11.90
N LEU A 108 15.48 12.17 -11.33
CA LEU A 108 14.64 12.00 -10.14
C LEU A 108 13.35 11.27 -10.44
N ARG A 109 12.66 11.63 -11.51
CA ARG A 109 11.47 10.92 -11.98
C ARG A 109 11.82 9.46 -12.28
N GLN A 110 12.98 9.20 -12.89
CA GLN A 110 13.47 7.86 -13.13
C GLN A 110 13.76 7.11 -11.84
N ARG A 111 14.44 7.74 -10.86
CA ARG A 111 14.70 7.12 -9.56
C ARG A 111 13.42 6.83 -8.79
N ALA A 112 12.51 7.80 -8.67
CA ALA A 112 11.22 7.62 -8.00
C ALA A 112 10.38 6.54 -8.68
N ARG A 113 10.40 6.48 -10.01
CA ARG A 113 9.77 5.40 -10.78
C ARG A 113 10.40 4.05 -10.48
N SER A 114 11.72 3.93 -10.51
CA SER A 114 12.42 2.67 -10.18
C SER A 114 12.14 2.23 -8.75
N GLU A 115 12.17 3.14 -7.77
CA GLU A 115 11.83 2.85 -6.38
C GLU A 115 10.37 2.39 -6.24
N ARG A 116 9.44 3.01 -6.98
CA ARG A 116 8.04 2.59 -7.01
C ARG A 116 7.85 1.22 -7.65
N ILE A 117 8.50 0.94 -8.78
CA ILE A 117 8.46 -0.38 -9.45
C ILE A 117 8.94 -1.46 -8.49
N GLU A 118 10.06 -1.22 -7.81
CA GLU A 118 10.64 -2.13 -6.84
C GLU A 118 9.71 -2.37 -5.64
N ARG A 119 9.07 -1.31 -5.12
CA ARG A 119 8.07 -1.42 -4.05
C ARG A 119 6.86 -2.25 -4.48
N ILE A 120 6.33 -2.02 -5.68
CA ILE A 120 5.21 -2.80 -6.23
C ILE A 120 5.62 -4.27 -6.37
N HIS A 121 6.80 -4.53 -6.91
CA HIS A 121 7.34 -5.89 -7.05
C HIS A 121 7.40 -6.60 -5.70
N ARG A 122 7.93 -5.96 -4.66
CA ARG A 122 7.97 -6.51 -3.30
C ARG A 122 6.58 -6.84 -2.75
N ALA A 123 5.60 -5.99 -3.01
CA ALA A 123 4.23 -6.23 -2.56
C ALA A 123 3.62 -7.47 -3.24
N LEU A 124 3.77 -7.59 -4.56
CA LEU A 124 3.25 -8.74 -5.33
C LEU A 124 3.99 -10.04 -5.00
N ALA A 125 5.31 -9.99 -4.87
CA ALA A 125 6.13 -11.12 -4.48
C ALA A 125 5.81 -11.62 -3.05
N ALA A 126 5.49 -10.70 -2.12
CA ALA A 126 5.02 -11.07 -0.80
C ALA A 126 3.67 -11.82 -0.84
N VAL A 127 2.71 -11.37 -1.65
CA VAL A 127 1.43 -12.08 -1.83
C VAL A 127 1.68 -13.48 -2.41
N SER A 128 2.54 -13.59 -3.42
CA SER A 128 2.96 -14.88 -4.00
C SER A 128 3.55 -15.81 -2.95
N TRP A 129 4.48 -15.30 -2.15
CA TRP A 129 5.15 -16.07 -1.10
C TRP A 129 4.19 -16.54 0.00
N VAL A 130 3.25 -15.68 0.43
CA VAL A 130 2.24 -16.09 1.41
C VAL A 130 1.33 -17.18 0.84
N ALA A 131 0.87 -17.05 -0.41
CA ALA A 131 0.07 -18.07 -1.06
C ALA A 131 0.83 -19.40 -1.15
N TRP A 132 2.09 -19.37 -1.62
CA TRP A 132 2.97 -20.53 -1.65
C TRP A 132 3.14 -21.21 -0.28
N LYS A 133 3.16 -20.43 0.80
CA LYS A 133 3.47 -20.93 2.15
C LYS A 133 2.24 -21.43 2.92
N TYR A 134 1.07 -20.81 2.73
CA TYR A 134 -0.11 -21.07 3.55
C TYR A 134 -1.33 -21.58 2.80
N ALA A 135 -1.40 -21.35 1.50
CA ALA A 135 -2.57 -21.74 0.76
C ALA A 135 -2.64 -23.29 0.67
N TYR A 136 -3.84 -23.83 0.73
CA TYR A 136 -4.05 -25.28 0.71
C TYR A 136 -3.92 -25.79 -0.73
N SER A 137 -3.65 -27.08 -0.94
CA SER A 137 -3.67 -27.67 -2.29
C SER A 137 -5.03 -27.39 -2.96
N GLY A 138 -5.01 -26.62 -4.04
CA GLY A 138 -6.23 -26.22 -4.78
C GLY A 138 -6.87 -24.90 -4.36
N ASP A 139 -6.29 -24.15 -3.42
CA ASP A 139 -6.75 -22.80 -3.04
C ASP A 139 -5.55 -21.85 -2.97
N ALA A 140 -5.58 -20.74 -3.68
CA ALA A 140 -4.55 -19.69 -3.69
C ALA A 140 -5.15 -18.35 -4.12
N ASP A 141 -6.40 -18.13 -3.74
CA ASP A 141 -7.26 -17.08 -4.27
C ASP A 141 -6.75 -15.67 -4.01
N ASP A 142 -6.12 -15.40 -2.85
CA ASP A 142 -5.39 -14.17 -2.54
C ASP A 142 -4.47 -13.72 -3.67
N TYR A 143 -3.57 -14.62 -4.10
CA TYR A 143 -2.59 -14.35 -5.13
C TYR A 143 -3.24 -14.29 -6.50
N VAL A 144 -4.01 -15.32 -6.86
CA VAL A 144 -4.60 -15.43 -8.20
C VAL A 144 -5.50 -14.23 -8.50
N GLN A 145 -6.36 -13.83 -7.56
CA GLN A 145 -7.23 -12.68 -7.76
C GLN A 145 -6.45 -11.36 -7.81
N THR A 146 -5.39 -11.21 -7.02
CA THR A 146 -4.50 -10.03 -7.10
C THR A 146 -3.88 -9.90 -8.49
N ILE A 147 -3.36 -11.00 -9.05
CA ILE A 147 -2.71 -11.01 -10.36
C ILE A 147 -3.73 -10.83 -11.49
N VAL A 148 -4.92 -11.40 -11.39
CA VAL A 148 -6.01 -11.17 -12.35
C VAL A 148 -6.36 -9.68 -12.42
N ILE A 149 -6.53 -9.01 -11.28
CA ILE A 149 -6.75 -7.55 -11.23
C ILE A 149 -5.56 -6.81 -11.85
N ALA A 150 -4.33 -7.17 -11.49
CA ALA A 150 -3.14 -6.52 -12.01
C ALA A 150 -3.05 -6.61 -13.54
N LYS A 151 -3.27 -7.80 -14.11
CA LYS A 151 -3.28 -8.02 -15.56
C LYS A 151 -4.38 -7.21 -16.25
N SER A 152 -5.59 -7.21 -15.71
CA SER A 152 -6.71 -6.41 -16.22
C SER A 152 -6.37 -4.91 -16.26
N LEU A 153 -5.94 -4.33 -15.14
CA LEU A 153 -5.56 -2.92 -15.05
C LEU A 153 -4.42 -2.57 -16.02
N ALA A 154 -3.42 -3.44 -16.11
CA ALA A 154 -2.24 -3.23 -16.94
C ALA A 154 -2.53 -3.33 -18.45
N ASP A 155 -3.40 -4.25 -18.87
CA ASP A 155 -3.72 -4.48 -20.27
C ASP A 155 -4.79 -3.49 -20.77
N CYS A 156 -5.78 -3.15 -19.94
CA CYS A 156 -6.84 -2.20 -20.28
C CYS A 156 -6.46 -0.73 -20.05
N GLY A 157 -5.33 -0.46 -19.38
CA GLY A 157 -4.92 0.91 -19.02
C GLY A 157 -5.80 1.56 -17.96
N GLY A 158 -6.54 0.77 -17.18
CA GLY A 158 -7.50 1.20 -16.18
C GLY A 158 -8.53 0.12 -15.87
N PHE A 159 -9.51 0.44 -15.02
CA PHE A 159 -10.59 -0.49 -14.68
C PHE A 159 -11.54 -0.71 -15.86
N ASP A 160 -11.57 -1.94 -16.35
CA ASP A 160 -12.58 -2.47 -17.26
C ASP A 160 -13.35 -3.59 -16.54
N HIS A 161 -14.62 -3.33 -16.27
CA HIS A 161 -15.48 -4.25 -15.49
C HIS A 161 -15.67 -5.59 -16.21
N ALA A 162 -15.95 -5.54 -17.52
CA ALA A 162 -16.28 -6.73 -18.28
C ALA A 162 -15.04 -7.61 -18.48
N ASP A 163 -13.89 -7.00 -18.75
CA ASP A 163 -12.61 -7.72 -18.82
C ASP A 163 -12.29 -8.40 -17.48
N LEU A 164 -12.42 -7.69 -16.36
CA LEU A 164 -12.10 -8.26 -15.05
C LEU A 164 -13.04 -9.42 -14.67
N VAL A 165 -14.35 -9.28 -14.92
CA VAL A 165 -15.32 -10.38 -14.72
C VAL A 165 -14.99 -11.58 -15.61
N ALA A 166 -14.65 -11.34 -16.89
CA ALA A 166 -14.26 -12.42 -17.80
C ALA A 166 -13.00 -13.15 -17.31
N ARG A 167 -11.99 -12.43 -16.83
CA ARG A 167 -10.74 -13.03 -16.31
C ARG A 167 -10.95 -13.83 -15.03
N TYR A 168 -11.85 -13.41 -14.13
CA TYR A 168 -12.18 -14.23 -12.96
C TYR A 168 -12.78 -15.60 -13.34
N ARG A 169 -13.51 -15.67 -14.46
CA ARG A 169 -14.13 -16.90 -14.97
C ARG A 169 -13.19 -17.79 -15.76
N GLN A 170 -12.07 -17.26 -16.23
CA GLN A 170 -11.13 -18.03 -17.03
C GLN A 170 -10.43 -19.10 -16.18
N PRO A 171 -10.19 -20.30 -16.73
CA PRO A 171 -9.27 -21.26 -16.16
C PRO A 171 -7.91 -20.60 -15.91
N THR A 172 -7.22 -21.04 -14.87
CA THR A 172 -5.86 -20.55 -14.60
C THR A 172 -4.85 -21.54 -15.17
N ASP A 173 -3.71 -21.03 -15.62
CA ASP A 173 -2.60 -21.88 -16.07
C ASP A 173 -1.67 -22.28 -14.90
N TYR A 174 -2.04 -21.95 -13.66
CA TYR A 174 -1.20 -22.19 -12.50
C TYR A 174 -1.26 -23.66 -12.07
N ASN A 175 -0.09 -24.27 -11.90
CA ASN A 175 0.06 -25.57 -11.28
C ASN A 175 0.61 -25.40 -9.85
N PHE A 176 -0.23 -25.62 -8.86
CA PHE A 176 0.11 -25.47 -7.44
C PHE A 176 0.24 -26.84 -6.80
N HIS A 177 1.46 -27.21 -6.39
CA HIS A 177 1.77 -28.52 -5.79
C HIS A 177 1.33 -29.75 -6.61
N GLY A 178 1.36 -29.65 -7.95
CA GLY A 178 0.97 -30.75 -8.84
C GLY A 178 -0.51 -30.72 -9.25
N GLU A 179 -1.30 -29.78 -8.75
CA GLU A 179 -2.71 -29.61 -9.07
C GLU A 179 -2.93 -28.31 -9.84
N GLU A 180 -3.76 -28.36 -10.89
CA GLU A 180 -4.17 -27.15 -11.62
C GLU A 180 -5.11 -26.33 -10.73
N LEU A 181 -4.83 -25.03 -10.59
CA LEU A 181 -5.70 -24.17 -9.80
C LEU A 181 -6.99 -23.86 -10.58
N PRO A 182 -8.16 -23.98 -9.92
CA PRO A 182 -9.44 -23.61 -10.51
C PRO A 182 -9.52 -22.11 -10.81
N PRO A 183 -10.51 -21.66 -11.61
CA PRO A 183 -10.75 -20.24 -11.87
C PRO A 183 -10.73 -19.38 -10.60
N SER A 184 -10.05 -18.24 -10.68
CA SER A 184 -9.83 -17.33 -9.53
C SER A 184 -9.09 -17.93 -8.32
N GLY A 185 -8.50 -19.12 -8.47
CA GLY A 185 -7.72 -19.78 -7.43
C GLY A 185 -8.55 -20.33 -6.28
N ILE A 186 -9.89 -20.42 -6.40
CA ILE A 186 -10.78 -20.84 -5.32
C ILE A 186 -11.16 -22.31 -5.41
N HIS A 187 -11.06 -23.05 -4.30
CA HIS A 187 -11.43 -24.47 -4.30
C HIS A 187 -12.87 -24.71 -4.81
N PRO A 188 -13.16 -25.74 -5.65
CA PRO A 188 -14.48 -25.90 -6.30
C PRO A 188 -15.68 -26.05 -5.34
N ASN A 189 -15.42 -26.51 -4.11
CA ASN A 189 -16.45 -26.62 -3.05
C ASN A 189 -16.69 -25.32 -2.27
N TYR A 190 -15.97 -24.24 -2.58
CA TYR A 190 -16.19 -22.93 -1.98
C TYR A 190 -17.62 -22.44 -2.31
N LYS A 191 -18.28 -21.80 -1.35
CA LYS A 191 -19.69 -21.34 -1.48
C LYS A 191 -19.85 -19.85 -1.20
N GLY A 192 -18.77 -19.09 -1.34
CA GLY A 192 -18.79 -17.64 -1.16
C GLY A 192 -19.16 -16.92 -2.46
N GLN A 193 -18.71 -15.67 -2.56
CA GLN A 193 -19.13 -14.76 -3.61
C GLN A 193 -18.51 -15.08 -4.97
N MET A 194 -17.27 -15.56 -4.96
CA MET A 194 -16.61 -15.96 -6.20
C MET A 194 -17.35 -17.10 -6.89
N SER A 195 -17.86 -18.09 -6.15
CA SER A 195 -18.68 -19.17 -6.72
C SER A 195 -19.93 -18.64 -7.44
N LYS A 196 -20.60 -17.63 -6.86
CA LYS A 196 -21.77 -16.98 -7.49
C LYS A 196 -21.40 -16.23 -8.77
N LEU A 197 -20.22 -15.60 -8.81
CA LEU A 197 -19.71 -14.94 -10.01
C LEU A 197 -19.44 -15.96 -11.12
N LEU A 198 -18.83 -17.09 -10.78
CA LEU A 198 -18.51 -18.18 -11.71
C LEU A 198 -19.78 -18.86 -12.27
N GLU A 199 -20.85 -18.95 -11.48
CA GLU A 199 -22.15 -19.48 -11.91
C GLU A 199 -22.97 -18.49 -12.75
N SER A 200 -22.61 -17.20 -12.74
CA SER A 200 -23.32 -16.17 -13.48
C SER A 200 -22.79 -16.02 -14.91
N ASP A 201 -23.68 -15.80 -15.87
CA ASP A 201 -23.32 -15.44 -17.26
C ASP A 201 -23.26 -13.91 -17.48
N ASP A 202 -23.55 -13.10 -16.46
CA ASP A 202 -23.59 -11.64 -16.59
C ASP A 202 -22.17 -11.08 -16.80
N PRO A 203 -21.84 -10.45 -17.94
CA PRO A 203 -20.51 -9.87 -18.16
C PRO A 203 -20.23 -8.66 -17.25
N LEU A 204 -21.26 -8.06 -16.66
CA LEU A 204 -21.15 -6.93 -15.74
C LEU A 204 -21.59 -7.32 -14.33
N TYR A 205 -21.38 -8.59 -13.95
CA TYR A 205 -21.75 -9.13 -12.65
C TYR A 205 -21.29 -8.21 -11.50
N GLU A 206 -22.20 -7.95 -10.59
CA GLU A 206 -21.94 -7.30 -9.31
C GLU A 206 -22.62 -8.09 -8.19
N ALA A 207 -21.90 -8.31 -7.11
CA ALA A 207 -22.46 -8.96 -5.94
C ALA A 207 -23.51 -8.05 -5.29
N THR A 208 -24.57 -8.67 -4.78
CA THR A 208 -25.61 -7.99 -3.99
C THR A 208 -25.40 -8.16 -2.49
N ASP A 209 -24.51 -9.06 -2.08
CA ASP A 209 -24.11 -9.34 -0.71
C ASP A 209 -22.58 -9.57 -0.62
N GLY A 210 -22.08 -10.07 0.51
CA GLY A 210 -20.65 -10.38 0.67
C GLY A 210 -19.96 -9.49 1.71
N VAL A 211 -19.74 -10.08 2.88
CA VAL A 211 -19.23 -9.40 4.09
C VAL A 211 -17.85 -9.88 4.53
N ALA A 212 -17.30 -10.84 3.79
CA ALA A 212 -16.01 -11.46 4.11
C ALA A 212 -14.85 -10.53 3.75
N ASP A 213 -13.67 -10.87 4.28
CA ASP A 213 -12.41 -10.16 4.06
C ASP A 213 -11.74 -10.43 2.71
N GLY A 214 -12.26 -11.36 1.91
CA GLY A 214 -11.76 -11.60 0.56
C GLY A 214 -11.82 -10.38 -0.38
N ALA A 215 -12.60 -9.36 -0.02
CA ALA A 215 -12.56 -8.05 -0.66
C ALA A 215 -11.20 -7.34 -0.54
N ALA A 216 -10.53 -7.49 0.60
CA ALA A 216 -9.37 -6.70 0.99
C ALA A 216 -8.02 -7.35 0.63
N MET A 217 -7.96 -8.67 0.50
CA MET A 217 -6.71 -9.40 0.21
C MET A 217 -6.09 -9.06 -1.16
N ARG A 218 -6.93 -8.64 -2.11
CA ARG A 218 -6.58 -8.52 -3.54
C ARG A 218 -6.30 -7.09 -4.02
N VAL A 219 -6.24 -6.12 -3.11
CA VAL A 219 -6.20 -4.69 -3.48
C VAL A 219 -4.81 -4.16 -3.82
N THR A 220 -3.77 -4.98 -3.68
CA THR A 220 -2.37 -4.59 -3.95
C THR A 220 -2.17 -3.99 -5.34
N ALA A 221 -2.74 -4.63 -6.35
CA ALA A 221 -2.68 -4.15 -7.72
C ALA A 221 -3.41 -2.81 -7.92
N ILE A 222 -4.56 -2.64 -7.25
CA ILE A 222 -5.36 -1.41 -7.33
C ILE A 222 -4.60 -0.24 -6.72
N ALA A 223 -4.04 -0.43 -5.52
CA ALA A 223 -3.21 0.55 -4.84
C ALA A 223 -1.97 0.93 -5.66
N ALA A 224 -1.31 -0.07 -6.27
CA ALA A 224 -0.15 0.15 -7.14
C ALA A 224 -0.48 1.02 -8.36
N PHE A 225 -1.58 0.71 -9.06
CA PHE A 225 -1.97 1.38 -10.30
C PHE A 225 -2.44 2.83 -10.06
N TYR A 226 -3.24 3.04 -9.01
CA TYR A 226 -3.85 4.34 -8.69
C TYR A 226 -3.13 5.11 -7.58
N ALA A 227 -1.90 4.75 -7.20
CA ALA A 227 -1.21 5.35 -6.05
C ALA A 227 -1.15 6.89 -6.09
N ASP A 228 -0.99 7.50 -7.27
CA ASP A 228 -0.87 8.96 -7.40
C ASP A 228 -2.22 9.69 -7.43
N ASP A 229 -3.33 8.99 -7.67
CA ASP A 229 -4.66 9.58 -7.82
C ASP A 229 -5.58 9.03 -6.72
N PHE A 230 -5.72 9.82 -5.65
CA PHE A 230 -6.52 9.45 -4.49
C PHE A 230 -7.98 9.18 -4.85
N GLN A 231 -8.60 10.02 -5.70
CA GLN A 231 -10.00 9.86 -6.06
C GLN A 231 -10.18 8.61 -6.93
N ALA A 232 -9.34 8.41 -7.94
CA ALA A 232 -9.40 7.21 -8.77
C ALA A 232 -9.11 5.93 -7.96
N LEU A 233 -8.21 5.99 -6.96
CA LEU A 233 -7.98 4.87 -6.05
C LEU A 233 -9.26 4.52 -5.28
N VAL A 234 -9.94 5.51 -4.71
CA VAL A 234 -11.17 5.31 -3.93
C VAL A 234 -12.27 4.72 -4.82
N GLU A 235 -12.56 5.35 -5.96
CA GLU A 235 -13.64 4.94 -6.86
C GLU A 235 -13.40 3.55 -7.48
N ASN A 236 -12.16 3.25 -7.90
CA ASN A 236 -11.89 1.96 -8.55
C ASN A 236 -11.69 0.82 -7.55
N THR A 237 -11.17 1.08 -6.34
CA THR A 237 -11.19 0.08 -5.26
C THR A 237 -12.63 -0.32 -4.95
N ASP A 238 -13.53 0.66 -4.88
CA ASP A 238 -14.94 0.44 -4.66
C ASP A 238 -15.59 -0.42 -5.76
N ARG A 239 -15.43 -0.01 -7.03
CA ARG A 239 -16.02 -0.69 -8.19
C ARG A 239 -15.51 -2.12 -8.34
N ILE A 240 -14.20 -2.34 -8.20
CA ILE A 240 -13.61 -3.68 -8.26
C ILE A 240 -14.08 -4.55 -7.08
N THR A 241 -14.25 -3.96 -5.89
CA THR A 241 -14.77 -4.70 -4.74
C THR A 241 -16.21 -5.17 -4.97
N ARG A 242 -17.07 -4.31 -5.53
CA ARG A 242 -18.49 -4.62 -5.81
C ARG A 242 -18.71 -5.81 -6.74
N ILE A 243 -17.71 -6.22 -7.52
CA ILE A 243 -17.78 -7.44 -8.33
C ILE A 243 -18.06 -8.67 -7.46
N THR A 244 -17.48 -8.77 -6.26
CA THR A 244 -17.73 -9.91 -5.36
C THR A 244 -18.22 -9.54 -3.97
N HIS A 245 -18.16 -8.27 -3.54
CA HIS A 245 -18.58 -7.89 -2.19
C HIS A 245 -19.32 -6.55 -2.21
N SER A 246 -20.59 -6.56 -1.76
CA SER A 246 -21.45 -5.37 -1.84
C SER A 246 -21.51 -4.54 -0.56
N THR A 247 -21.17 -5.13 0.61
CA THR A 247 -21.46 -4.48 1.89
C THR A 247 -20.52 -3.30 2.13
N VAL A 248 -21.00 -2.32 2.91
CA VAL A 248 -20.22 -1.11 3.24
C VAL A 248 -18.90 -1.47 3.92
N GLU A 249 -18.91 -2.47 4.80
CA GLU A 249 -17.73 -2.89 5.55
C GLU A 249 -16.70 -3.57 4.66
N ALA A 250 -17.12 -4.43 3.70
CA ALA A 250 -16.20 -5.05 2.76
C ALA A 250 -15.53 -4.01 1.85
N ARG A 251 -16.30 -3.02 1.40
CA ARG A 251 -15.81 -1.89 0.58
C ARG A 251 -14.86 -1.00 1.36
N LEU A 252 -15.20 -0.64 2.60
CA LEU A 252 -14.31 0.13 3.50
C LEU A 252 -13.05 -0.65 3.89
N SER A 253 -13.14 -1.97 4.01
CA SER A 253 -12.01 -2.84 4.28
C SER A 253 -11.01 -2.85 3.13
N ALA A 254 -11.49 -3.05 1.90
CA ALA A 254 -10.67 -2.93 0.70
C ALA A 254 -10.00 -1.55 0.59
N LEU A 255 -10.75 -0.47 0.88
CA LEU A 255 -10.21 0.90 0.90
C LEU A 255 -9.16 1.10 1.98
N LEU A 256 -9.37 0.61 3.20
CA LEU A 256 -8.39 0.71 4.29
C LEU A 256 -7.04 0.11 3.86
N ILE A 257 -7.08 -1.08 3.26
CA ILE A 257 -5.86 -1.75 2.79
C ILE A 257 -5.25 -1.01 1.59
N ALA A 258 -6.07 -0.57 0.64
CA ALA A 258 -5.61 0.16 -0.54
C ALA A 258 -4.92 1.49 -0.18
N LEU A 259 -5.49 2.23 0.78
CA LEU A 259 -4.92 3.47 1.31
C LEU A 259 -3.63 3.20 2.10
N ARG A 260 -3.61 2.13 2.90
CA ARG A 260 -2.40 1.73 3.64
C ARG A 260 -1.25 1.38 2.69
N LEU A 261 -1.54 0.61 1.65
CA LEU A 261 -0.57 0.29 0.60
C LEU A 261 -0.12 1.54 -0.15
N ARG A 262 -1.04 2.45 -0.50
CA ARG A 262 -0.68 3.74 -1.12
C ARG A 262 0.33 4.52 -0.27
N GLN A 263 0.14 4.62 1.05
CA GLN A 263 1.09 5.31 1.93
C GLN A 263 2.51 4.74 1.83
N VAL A 264 2.65 3.41 1.86
CA VAL A 264 3.96 2.76 1.82
C VAL A 264 4.57 2.74 0.41
N LEU A 265 3.74 2.65 -0.63
CA LEU A 265 4.17 2.71 -2.03
C LEU A 265 4.72 4.09 -2.39
N LEU A 266 4.04 5.17 -1.96
CA LEU A 266 4.52 6.54 -2.14
C LEU A 266 5.68 6.85 -1.19
N GLY A 267 5.75 6.19 -0.03
CA GLY A 267 6.77 6.44 0.99
C GLY A 267 6.59 7.79 1.71
N HIS A 268 5.40 8.39 1.61
CA HIS A 268 5.06 9.63 2.27
C HIS A 268 4.46 9.32 3.65
N ASP A 269 5.17 9.70 4.72
CA ASP A 269 4.77 9.44 6.11
C ASP A 269 4.25 8.01 6.33
N PRO A 270 5.02 6.96 5.97
CA PRO A 270 4.54 5.58 5.95
C PRO A 270 4.17 5.04 7.34
N ASP A 271 4.39 5.81 8.41
CA ASP A 271 4.09 5.45 9.80
C ASP A 271 2.95 6.29 10.40
N ASN A 272 2.32 7.18 9.63
CA ASN A 272 1.27 8.05 10.11
C ASN A 272 -0.13 7.39 10.05
N MET A 273 -0.51 6.74 11.16
CA MET A 273 -1.85 6.14 11.32
C MET A 273 -2.99 7.17 11.31
N ASN A 274 -2.76 8.41 11.76
CA ASN A 274 -3.81 9.43 11.78
C ASN A 274 -4.23 9.78 10.35
N ARG A 275 -3.24 10.01 9.49
CA ARG A 275 -3.45 10.27 8.07
C ARG A 275 -4.23 9.14 7.39
N LEU A 276 -3.96 7.88 7.73
CA LEU A 276 -4.71 6.75 7.16
C LEU A 276 -6.20 6.83 7.52
N VAL A 277 -6.51 7.12 8.80
CA VAL A 277 -7.90 7.24 9.26
C VAL A 277 -8.59 8.43 8.60
N GLU A 278 -7.93 9.58 8.52
CA GLU A 278 -8.45 10.79 7.86
C GLU A 278 -8.71 10.53 6.36
N GLU A 279 -7.77 9.90 5.66
CA GLU A 279 -7.93 9.51 4.24
C GLU A 279 -9.09 8.51 4.05
N LEU A 280 -9.31 7.59 5.00
CA LEU A 280 -10.43 6.66 4.97
C LEU A 280 -11.78 7.35 5.22
N GLU A 281 -11.84 8.33 6.14
CA GLU A 281 -13.03 9.15 6.38
C GLU A 281 -13.42 9.92 5.11
N ILE A 282 -12.46 10.58 4.45
CA ILE A 282 -12.69 11.27 3.17
C ILE A 282 -13.17 10.27 2.10
N ALA A 283 -12.59 9.08 2.02
CA ALA A 283 -13.03 8.05 1.08
C ALA A 283 -14.49 7.61 1.33
N ALA A 284 -14.89 7.46 2.60
CA ALA A 284 -16.26 7.13 2.97
C ALA A 284 -17.26 8.25 2.62
N GLU A 285 -16.84 9.52 2.70
CA GLU A 285 -17.62 10.68 2.26
C GLU A 285 -17.78 10.70 0.73
N ILE A 286 -16.71 10.48 -0.04
CA ILE A 286 -16.74 10.39 -1.51
C ILE A 286 -17.77 9.33 -1.95
N LEU A 287 -17.79 8.17 -1.27
CA LEU A 287 -18.70 7.07 -1.58
C LEU A 287 -20.08 7.19 -0.92
N GLN A 288 -20.31 8.26 -0.15
CA GLN A 288 -21.60 8.57 0.49
C GLN A 288 -22.12 7.42 1.38
N PHE A 289 -21.22 6.83 2.19
CA PHE A 289 -21.64 5.78 3.12
C PHE A 289 -22.43 6.31 4.30
N GLY A 290 -22.11 7.52 4.78
CA GLY A 290 -22.75 8.15 5.94
C GLY A 290 -22.67 7.26 7.19
N ASP A 291 -23.72 7.29 8.00
CA ASP A 291 -23.81 6.56 9.28
C ASP A 291 -23.65 5.02 9.15
N ARG A 292 -23.79 4.47 7.93
CA ARG A 292 -23.57 3.04 7.69
C ARG A 292 -22.11 2.62 7.93
N ALA A 293 -21.18 3.57 7.90
CA ALA A 293 -19.76 3.32 8.15
C ALA A 293 -19.39 3.28 9.64
N ASP A 294 -20.27 3.74 10.55
CA ASP A 294 -19.98 3.92 11.97
C ASP A 294 -19.44 2.67 12.66
N PHE A 295 -20.01 1.51 12.36
CA PHE A 295 -19.59 0.26 12.95
C PHE A 295 -18.13 -0.06 12.55
N PHE A 296 -17.79 0.13 11.28
CA PHE A 296 -16.44 -0.08 10.77
C PHE A 296 -15.45 0.90 11.38
N PHE A 297 -15.76 2.20 11.43
CA PHE A 297 -14.88 3.21 12.01
C PHE A 297 -14.63 3.00 13.51
N LYS A 298 -15.62 2.52 14.28
CA LYS A 298 -15.40 2.13 15.69
C LYS A 298 -14.34 1.03 15.82
N ARG A 299 -14.28 0.09 14.87
CA ARG A 299 -13.25 -0.96 14.83
C ARG A 299 -11.88 -0.41 14.44
N VAL A 300 -11.81 0.42 13.41
CA VAL A 300 -10.59 1.10 12.96
C VAL A 300 -9.97 1.93 14.07
N THR A 301 -10.75 2.78 14.73
CA THR A 301 -10.28 3.60 15.86
C THR A 301 -9.73 2.74 16.98
N ARG A 302 -10.43 1.65 17.33
CA ARG A 302 -9.94 0.74 18.37
C ARG A 302 -8.64 0.02 17.98
N ALA A 303 -8.49 -0.36 16.72
CA ALA A 303 -7.27 -1.01 16.23
C ALA A 303 -6.07 -0.05 16.25
N LYS A 304 -6.28 1.19 15.82
CA LYS A 304 -5.29 2.27 15.93
C LYS A 304 -4.83 2.49 17.37
N GLU A 305 -5.75 2.59 18.33
CA GLU A 305 -5.40 2.73 19.75
C GLU A 305 -4.49 1.59 20.23
N ILE A 306 -4.81 0.35 19.86
CA ILE A 306 -4.01 -0.83 20.21
C ILE A 306 -2.61 -0.73 19.59
N ALA A 307 -2.52 -0.43 18.30
CA ALA A 307 -1.24 -0.35 17.60
C ALA A 307 -0.32 0.75 18.16
N VAL A 308 -0.89 1.88 18.62
CA VAL A 308 -0.13 2.97 19.27
C VAL A 308 0.39 2.56 20.66
N TRP A 309 -0.35 1.74 21.41
CA TRP A 309 -0.01 1.41 22.80
C TRP A 309 1.05 0.32 22.96
N HIS A 310 1.34 -0.47 21.93
CA HIS A 310 2.24 -1.61 22.04
C HIS A 310 3.59 -1.36 21.40
N GLU A 311 4.65 -1.46 22.22
CA GLU A 311 6.04 -1.35 21.77
C GLU A 311 6.54 -2.56 20.97
N THR A 312 5.84 -3.70 21.04
CA THR A 312 6.29 -4.97 20.43
C THR A 312 5.21 -5.54 19.52
N PRO A 313 5.59 -6.05 18.33
CA PRO A 313 4.64 -6.59 17.36
C PRO A 313 3.85 -7.78 17.91
N GLU A 314 4.42 -8.60 18.80
CA GLU A 314 3.76 -9.77 19.38
C GLU A 314 2.59 -9.36 20.28
N ASN A 315 2.76 -8.28 21.05
CA ASN A 315 1.72 -7.78 21.94
C ASN A 315 0.64 -7.06 21.16
N SER A 316 1.04 -6.25 20.18
CA SER A 316 0.12 -5.58 19.27
C SER A 316 -0.78 -6.61 18.58
N LEU A 317 -0.19 -7.65 17.98
CA LEU A 317 -0.94 -8.70 17.31
C LEU A 317 -1.92 -9.39 18.25
N TYR A 318 -1.44 -9.85 19.41
CA TYR A 318 -2.31 -10.54 20.36
C TYR A 318 -3.53 -9.71 20.77
N ASP A 319 -3.34 -8.42 21.06
CA ASP A 319 -4.42 -7.55 21.48
C ASP A 319 -5.32 -7.12 20.31
N LEU A 320 -4.79 -6.97 19.09
CA LEU A 320 -5.58 -6.83 17.87
C LEU A 320 -6.50 -8.04 17.67
N CYS A 321 -5.98 -9.27 17.72
CA CYS A 321 -6.81 -10.48 17.61
C CYS A 321 -7.86 -10.58 18.73
N ARG A 322 -7.51 -10.12 19.93
CA ARG A 322 -8.41 -10.19 21.09
C ARG A 322 -9.56 -9.20 21.03
N HIS A 323 -9.35 -8.04 20.41
CA HIS A 323 -10.28 -6.91 20.43
C HIS A 323 -10.92 -6.58 19.08
N ILE A 324 -10.25 -6.92 17.98
CA ILE A 324 -10.69 -6.70 16.60
C ILE A 324 -11.04 -8.04 15.96
N GLY A 325 -10.16 -9.02 16.13
CA GLY A 325 -10.30 -10.38 15.59
C GLY A 325 -9.42 -10.64 14.37
N MET A 326 -9.38 -11.91 13.98
CA MET A 326 -8.77 -12.43 12.74
C MET A 326 -9.69 -13.56 12.22
N ASP A 327 -10.98 -13.26 12.22
CA ASP A 327 -12.02 -14.10 11.61
C ASP A 327 -12.29 -13.55 10.20
N HIS A 328 -12.83 -14.36 9.28
CA HIS A 328 -13.14 -14.04 7.87
C HIS A 328 -14.17 -12.89 7.63
N LEU A 329 -14.12 -11.82 8.41
CA LEU A 329 -15.02 -10.67 8.39
C LEU A 329 -14.25 -9.44 7.95
N ALA A 330 -14.85 -8.65 7.07
CA ALA A 330 -14.25 -7.43 6.52
C ALA A 330 -13.76 -6.43 7.59
N TRP A 331 -14.38 -6.37 8.76
CA TRP A 331 -14.00 -5.49 9.88
C TRP A 331 -13.14 -6.18 10.95
N SER A 332 -12.53 -7.32 10.61
CA SER A 332 -11.73 -8.13 11.51
C SER A 332 -10.31 -8.31 10.95
N THR A 333 -10.04 -9.39 10.21
CA THR A 333 -8.70 -9.73 9.68
C THR A 333 -8.02 -8.56 8.98
N PRO A 334 -8.67 -7.82 8.04
CA PRO A 334 -7.99 -6.75 7.32
C PRO A 334 -7.62 -5.58 8.23
N ILE A 335 -8.50 -5.22 9.18
CA ILE A 335 -8.20 -4.16 10.15
C ILE A 335 -7.01 -4.57 11.03
N ALA A 336 -7.01 -5.81 11.52
CA ALA A 336 -5.91 -6.33 12.33
C ALA A 336 -4.59 -6.34 11.53
N ALA A 337 -4.59 -6.85 10.30
CA ALA A 337 -3.41 -6.90 9.42
C ALA A 337 -2.88 -5.50 9.11
N CYS A 338 -3.78 -4.57 8.75
CA CYS A 338 -3.45 -3.18 8.47
C CYS A 338 -2.74 -2.50 9.64
N PHE A 339 -3.32 -2.56 10.84
CA PHE A 339 -2.75 -1.87 11.99
C PHE A 339 -1.54 -2.59 12.59
N TRP A 340 -1.46 -3.91 12.44
CA TRP A 340 -0.24 -4.65 12.80
C TRP A 340 0.94 -4.28 11.90
N SER A 341 0.71 -4.04 10.60
CA SER A 341 1.76 -3.67 9.62
C SER A 341 2.55 -2.38 9.90
N TYR A 342 2.18 -1.62 10.92
CA TYR A 342 2.91 -0.41 11.34
C TYR A 342 4.15 -0.70 12.21
N HIS A 343 4.31 -1.93 12.70
CA HIS A 343 5.54 -2.28 13.42
C HIS A 343 6.78 -2.19 12.52
N CYS A 344 7.97 -2.10 13.12
CA CYS A 344 9.24 -1.97 12.37
C CYS A 344 10.05 -3.27 12.28
N ASP A 345 9.43 -4.40 12.62
CA ASP A 345 10.06 -5.71 12.48
C ASP A 345 10.37 -6.04 11.02
N LYS A 346 11.58 -6.54 10.78
CA LYS A 346 12.08 -6.90 9.43
C LYS A 346 12.27 -8.40 9.25
N ASP A 347 12.25 -9.15 10.34
CA ASP A 347 12.32 -10.60 10.31
C ASP A 347 10.90 -11.13 10.09
N HIS A 348 10.50 -11.23 8.82
CA HIS A 348 9.19 -11.76 8.47
C HIS A 348 9.15 -13.24 8.82
N GLY A 349 10.21 -14.00 8.51
CA GLY A 349 10.28 -15.45 8.65
C GLY A 349 9.92 -15.99 10.05
N LYS A 350 10.23 -15.28 11.14
CA LYS A 350 9.89 -15.73 12.50
C LYS A 350 8.39 -15.83 12.80
N TRP A 351 7.55 -15.13 12.03
CA TRP A 351 6.09 -15.17 12.19
C TRP A 351 5.46 -16.41 11.52
N PHE A 352 6.26 -17.17 10.78
CA PHE A 352 5.81 -18.27 9.94
C PHE A 352 6.21 -19.60 10.56
N SER A 353 5.28 -20.26 11.23
CA SER A 353 5.45 -21.66 11.64
C SER A 353 5.02 -22.61 10.52
N HIS A 354 5.82 -23.64 10.21
CA HIS A 354 5.55 -24.70 9.22
C HIS A 354 4.34 -25.61 9.56
N GLN A 355 3.53 -25.25 10.55
CA GLN A 355 2.41 -26.05 10.99
C GLN A 355 1.12 -25.45 10.40
N HIS A 356 0.45 -26.21 9.53
CA HIS A 356 -0.82 -25.88 8.86
C HIS A 356 -1.96 -25.66 9.85
N GLU A 357 -1.94 -24.56 10.59
CA GLU A 357 -2.68 -24.52 11.83
C GLU A 357 -3.68 -23.38 11.92
N LYS A 358 -4.86 -23.77 12.40
CA LYS A 358 -5.95 -22.95 12.95
C LYS A 358 -5.50 -22.00 14.09
N ARG A 359 -4.19 -21.88 14.30
CA ARG A 359 -3.51 -21.26 15.42
C ARG A 359 -2.23 -20.61 14.92
N MET A 360 -1.93 -19.43 15.44
CA MET A 360 -0.66 -18.74 15.21
C MET A 360 0.12 -18.70 16.52
N PHE A 361 1.36 -19.19 16.49
CA PHE A 361 2.25 -19.19 17.63
C PHE A 361 3.10 -17.92 17.61
N LEU A 362 2.98 -17.11 18.64
CA LEU A 362 3.77 -15.89 18.74
C LEU A 362 5.20 -16.23 19.17
N PRO A 363 6.22 -15.50 18.68
CA PRO A 363 7.59 -15.61 19.17
C PRO A 363 7.66 -15.54 20.70
N PRO A 364 8.53 -16.36 21.34
CA PRO A 364 8.68 -16.34 22.79
C PRO A 364 9.22 -14.99 23.26
N ARG A 365 8.67 -14.48 24.37
CA ARG A 365 9.22 -13.26 25.00
C ARG A 365 10.56 -13.61 25.66
N ARG A 366 11.51 -12.67 25.61
CA ARG A 366 12.87 -12.80 26.18
C ARG A 366 12.93 -13.37 27.62
N PHE A 367 11.88 -13.19 28.41
CA PHE A 367 11.81 -13.62 29.83
C PHE A 367 10.59 -14.49 30.16
N SER A 368 9.84 -15.00 29.17
CA SER A 368 8.71 -15.91 29.43
C SER A 368 8.92 -17.23 28.69
N PRO A 369 8.96 -18.37 29.39
CA PRO A 369 9.02 -19.68 28.73
C PRO A 369 7.69 -20.04 28.06
N PHE A 370 6.60 -19.34 28.38
CA PHE A 370 5.28 -19.61 27.80
C PHE A 370 5.11 -18.88 26.47
N GLN A 371 4.93 -19.67 25.42
CA GLN A 371 4.55 -19.19 24.10
C GLN A 371 3.07 -18.80 24.09
N ARG A 372 2.75 -17.61 23.55
CA ARG A 372 1.37 -17.19 23.36
C ARG A 372 0.84 -17.78 22.06
N ILE A 373 -0.42 -18.19 22.09
CA ILE A 373 -1.10 -18.78 20.94
C ILE A 373 -2.30 -17.91 20.63
N ILE A 374 -2.43 -17.53 19.36
CA ILE A 374 -3.65 -16.92 18.81
C ILE A 374 -4.44 -18.04 18.15
N HIS A 375 -5.74 -18.08 18.41
CA HIS A 375 -6.68 -19.04 17.84
C HIS A 375 -8.09 -18.40 17.83
N GLY A 376 -9.10 -19.03 17.23
CA GLY A 376 -10.43 -18.41 17.12
C GLY A 376 -11.10 -18.00 18.46
N ARG A 377 -10.74 -18.62 19.59
CA ARG A 377 -11.22 -18.20 20.93
C ARG A 377 -10.48 -17.00 21.53
N THR A 378 -9.43 -16.50 20.88
CA THR A 378 -8.68 -15.33 21.36
C THR A 378 -9.55 -14.08 21.31
N LEU A 379 -10.44 -13.99 20.31
CA LEU A 379 -11.47 -12.96 20.23
C LEU A 379 -12.38 -12.98 21.46
N LYS A 380 -12.48 -11.85 22.15
CA LYS A 380 -13.35 -11.70 23.32
C LYS A 380 -14.80 -12.03 22.97
N GLN A 381 -15.47 -12.79 23.83
CA GLN A 381 -16.87 -13.20 23.61
C GLN A 381 -17.81 -12.02 23.35
N ARG A 382 -17.65 -10.91 24.09
CA ARG A 382 -18.46 -9.69 23.89
C ARG A 382 -18.33 -9.11 22.48
N ILE A 383 -17.14 -9.23 21.89
CA ILE A 383 -16.82 -8.69 20.56
C ILE A 383 -17.49 -9.57 19.50
N HIS A 384 -17.34 -10.88 19.61
CA HIS A 384 -18.06 -11.83 18.77
C HIS A 384 -19.58 -11.64 18.80
N VAL A 385 -20.17 -11.39 19.99
CA VAL A 385 -21.61 -11.12 20.10
C VAL A 385 -21.99 -9.84 19.34
N GLN A 386 -21.16 -8.79 19.42
CA GLN A 386 -21.37 -7.57 18.63
C GLN A 386 -21.32 -7.85 17.12
N ASP A 387 -20.38 -8.68 16.66
CA ASP A 387 -20.27 -9.07 15.26
C ASP A 387 -21.51 -9.83 14.78
N ALA A 388 -22.00 -10.78 15.58
CA ALA A 388 -23.22 -11.51 15.27
C ALA A 388 -24.47 -10.62 15.22
N LEU A 389 -24.56 -9.63 16.11
CA LEU A 389 -25.66 -8.66 16.10
C LEU A 389 -25.57 -7.75 14.87
N HIS A 390 -24.37 -7.28 14.52
CA HIS A 390 -24.15 -6.44 13.35
C HIS A 390 -24.49 -7.18 12.06
N LEU A 391 -23.97 -8.40 11.89
CA LEU A 391 -24.31 -9.27 10.74
C LEU A 391 -25.82 -9.47 10.56
N ARG A 392 -26.57 -9.63 11.65
CA ARG A 392 -28.03 -9.74 11.59
C ARG A 392 -28.68 -8.41 11.20
N ALA A 393 -28.18 -7.29 11.73
CA ALA A 393 -28.70 -5.96 11.41
C ALA A 393 -28.54 -5.62 9.93
N ILE A 394 -27.46 -6.06 9.29
CA ILE A 394 -27.22 -5.86 7.85
C ILE A 394 -27.74 -7.02 6.97
N GLY A 395 -28.44 -8.02 7.55
CA GLY A 395 -29.02 -9.13 6.80
C GLY A 395 -28.01 -10.12 6.20
N GLN A 396 -26.78 -10.19 6.71
CA GLN A 396 -25.69 -11.02 6.19
C GLN A 396 -25.40 -12.28 7.03
N PHE A 397 -26.03 -12.43 8.20
CA PHE A 397 -25.71 -13.48 9.17
C PHE A 397 -25.81 -14.90 8.58
N ASP A 398 -26.92 -15.25 7.93
CA ASP A 398 -27.13 -16.63 7.45
C ASP A 398 -26.19 -16.99 6.30
N ASN A 399 -25.97 -16.07 5.36
CA ASN A 399 -25.03 -16.26 4.25
C ASN A 399 -23.59 -16.39 4.77
N PHE A 400 -23.21 -15.57 5.75
CA PHE A 400 -21.92 -15.67 6.41
C PHE A 400 -21.75 -17.02 7.11
N VAL A 401 -22.74 -17.45 7.89
CA VAL A 401 -22.69 -18.73 8.59
C VAL A 401 -22.57 -19.90 7.61
N LYS A 402 -23.34 -19.91 6.53
CA LYS A 402 -23.31 -20.96 5.51
C LYS A 402 -21.94 -21.07 4.82
N SER A 403 -21.25 -19.95 4.64
CA SER A 403 -20.01 -19.88 3.86
C SER A 403 -18.73 -19.90 4.71
N HIS A 404 -18.75 -19.44 5.97
CA HIS A 404 -17.55 -19.20 6.77
C HIS A 404 -17.68 -19.62 8.26
N ALA A 405 -18.82 -20.12 8.75
CA ALA A 405 -18.97 -20.48 10.17
C ALA A 405 -18.00 -21.56 10.66
N TYR A 406 -17.47 -22.38 9.76
CA TYR A 406 -16.50 -23.42 10.10
C TYR A 406 -15.17 -22.84 10.63
N HIS A 407 -14.90 -21.55 10.38
CA HIS A 407 -13.77 -20.80 10.90
C HIS A 407 -14.12 -19.85 12.07
N TRP A 408 -15.38 -19.43 12.20
CA TRP A 408 -15.77 -18.41 13.18
C TRP A 408 -15.60 -18.91 14.63
N ARG A 409 -14.62 -18.33 15.35
CA ARG A 409 -14.15 -18.73 16.69
C ARG A 409 -13.48 -20.11 16.79
N THR A 410 -13.29 -20.81 15.68
CA THR A 410 -12.67 -22.14 15.64
C THR A 410 -11.23 -22.08 15.13
N SER A 411 -10.93 -21.14 14.24
CA SER A 411 -9.60 -20.90 13.69
C SER A 411 -9.34 -19.39 13.55
N VAL A 412 -8.19 -19.06 13.00
CA VAL A 412 -7.85 -17.72 12.52
C VAL A 412 -7.59 -17.78 11.03
N ASP A 413 -7.90 -16.70 10.34
CA ASP A 413 -7.65 -16.47 8.93
C ASP A 413 -6.22 -15.96 8.74
N ILE A 414 -5.27 -16.89 8.59
CA ILE A 414 -3.83 -16.59 8.64
C ILE A 414 -3.28 -16.17 7.29
N ASP A 415 -3.70 -16.86 6.23
CA ASP A 415 -3.37 -16.58 4.84
C ASP A 415 -3.78 -15.17 4.45
N THR A 416 -5.06 -14.81 4.59
CA THR A 416 -5.54 -13.44 4.29
C THR A 416 -4.82 -12.39 5.14
N PHE A 417 -4.65 -12.67 6.44
CA PHE A 417 -3.94 -11.77 7.35
C PHE A 417 -2.50 -11.50 6.90
N LEU A 418 -1.75 -12.55 6.63
CA LEU A 418 -0.34 -12.44 6.26
C LEU A 418 -0.17 -11.90 4.84
N SER A 419 -1.07 -12.22 3.93
CA SER A 419 -1.08 -11.69 2.56
C SER A 419 -1.18 -10.16 2.58
N ILE A 420 -2.11 -9.62 3.38
CA ILE A 420 -2.25 -8.18 3.61
C ILE A 420 -1.04 -7.62 4.36
N ALA A 421 -0.69 -8.19 5.52
CA ALA A 421 0.32 -7.60 6.39
C ALA A 421 1.72 -7.62 5.76
N ILE A 422 2.12 -8.74 5.16
CA ILE A 422 3.45 -8.90 4.58
C ILE A 422 3.58 -8.15 3.28
N SER A 423 2.54 -8.03 2.45
CA SER A 423 2.62 -7.16 1.27
C SER A 423 2.92 -5.71 1.66
N ILE A 424 2.31 -5.20 2.74
CA ILE A 424 2.61 -3.86 3.27
C ILE A 424 4.02 -3.79 3.88
N LEU A 425 4.41 -4.78 4.69
CA LEU A 425 5.72 -4.80 5.36
C LEU A 425 6.88 -4.99 4.39
N ALA A 426 6.71 -5.80 3.35
CA ALA A 426 7.70 -6.01 2.29
C ALA A 426 7.98 -4.72 1.51
N VAL A 427 6.95 -3.91 1.24
CA VAL A 427 7.14 -2.57 0.65
C VAL A 427 8.01 -1.70 1.55
N ARG A 428 7.75 -1.68 2.87
CA ARG A 428 8.45 -0.83 3.83
C ARG A 428 9.88 -1.30 4.13
N HIS A 429 10.08 -2.61 4.20
CA HIS A 429 11.27 -3.19 4.83
C HIS A 429 12.08 -4.10 3.92
N GLY A 430 11.58 -4.41 2.72
CA GLY A 430 12.21 -5.37 1.82
C GLY A 430 11.81 -6.81 2.12
N LEU A 431 12.36 -7.72 1.31
CA LEU A 431 12.12 -9.17 1.36
C LEU A 431 13.31 -9.96 1.90
N ASP A 432 14.37 -9.28 2.36
CA ASP A 432 15.66 -9.88 2.71
C ASP A 432 15.55 -11.08 3.67
N SER A 433 14.58 -11.08 4.59
CA SER A 433 14.40 -12.18 5.55
C SER A 433 13.74 -13.44 4.97
N ILE A 434 13.24 -13.38 3.74
CA ILE A 434 12.49 -14.46 3.07
C ILE A 434 12.90 -14.66 1.60
N ASP A 435 14.00 -14.02 1.16
CA ASP A 435 14.42 -13.94 -0.25
C ASP A 435 14.61 -15.33 -0.92
N GLU A 436 15.20 -16.28 -0.19
CA GLU A 436 15.42 -17.66 -0.67
C GLU A 436 14.10 -18.41 -0.95
N GLU A 437 13.06 -18.15 -0.16
CA GLU A 437 11.73 -18.75 -0.33
C GLU A 437 10.91 -18.00 -1.38
N VAL A 438 11.04 -16.68 -1.47
CA VAL A 438 10.35 -15.86 -2.47
C VAL A 438 10.68 -16.33 -3.88
N SER A 439 11.95 -16.62 -4.17
CA SER A 439 12.35 -17.11 -5.49
C SER A 439 11.64 -18.43 -5.88
N GLN A 440 11.39 -19.31 -4.91
CA GLN A 440 10.65 -20.57 -5.14
C GLN A 440 9.17 -20.31 -5.37
N ALA A 441 8.57 -19.39 -4.60
CA ALA A 441 7.18 -18.99 -4.77
C ALA A 441 6.94 -18.39 -6.16
N LEU A 442 7.81 -17.47 -6.60
CA LEU A 442 7.73 -16.86 -7.93
C LEU A 442 7.83 -17.88 -9.05
N ALA A 443 8.76 -18.84 -8.93
CA ALA A 443 8.91 -19.92 -9.91
C ALA A 443 7.69 -20.85 -9.98
N MET A 444 6.91 -20.98 -8.89
CA MET A 444 5.71 -21.82 -8.88
C MET A 444 4.56 -21.21 -9.68
N PHE A 445 4.38 -19.89 -9.62
CA PHE A 445 3.31 -19.22 -10.34
C PHE A 445 3.72 -18.74 -11.74
N ASP A 446 5.02 -18.62 -12.01
CA ASP A 446 5.60 -18.27 -13.33
C ASP A 446 5.06 -16.95 -13.94
N ASP A 447 4.64 -16.01 -13.09
CA ASP A 447 4.27 -14.68 -13.52
C ASP A 447 5.49 -13.76 -13.63
N ASP A 448 5.59 -12.98 -14.71
CA ASP A 448 6.58 -11.90 -14.84
C ASP A 448 6.14 -10.68 -14.00
N LEU A 449 6.36 -10.76 -12.68
CA LEU A 449 6.04 -9.69 -11.75
C LEU A 449 6.86 -8.42 -11.99
N THR A 450 8.03 -8.50 -12.64
CA THR A 450 8.83 -7.32 -12.97
C THR A 450 8.15 -6.48 -14.06
N THR A 451 7.72 -7.14 -15.14
CA THR A 451 6.98 -6.47 -16.21
C THR A 451 5.66 -5.94 -15.69
N LEU A 452 4.94 -6.73 -14.89
CA LEU A 452 3.66 -6.33 -14.33
C LEU A 452 3.81 -5.11 -13.40
N SER A 453 4.80 -5.11 -12.50
CA SER A 453 5.09 -3.97 -11.62
C SER A 453 5.45 -2.71 -12.41
N THR A 454 6.19 -2.88 -13.52
CA THR A 454 6.50 -1.77 -14.44
C THR A 454 5.24 -1.16 -15.04
N LYS A 455 4.33 -2.00 -15.56
CA LYS A 455 3.05 -1.54 -16.12
C LYS A 455 2.18 -0.85 -15.06
N LEU A 456 2.09 -1.43 -13.86
CA LEU A 456 1.32 -0.83 -12.75
C LEU A 456 1.88 0.52 -12.31
N ALA A 457 3.20 0.68 -12.25
CA ALA A 457 3.85 1.94 -11.89
C ALA A 457 3.59 3.08 -12.90
N CYS A 458 3.21 2.76 -14.14
CA CYS A 458 2.91 3.75 -15.16
C CYS A 458 1.52 4.40 -14.99
N GLY A 459 0.59 3.73 -14.32
CA GLY A 459 -0.77 4.23 -14.05
C GLY A 459 -1.59 4.56 -15.31
N PRO A 460 -2.81 5.11 -15.14
CA PRO A 460 -3.78 5.33 -16.22
C PRO A 460 -3.33 6.37 -17.27
N ASN A 461 -2.51 7.35 -16.88
CA ASN A 461 -2.13 8.48 -17.75
C ASN A 461 -1.09 8.15 -18.83
N SER A 462 -0.52 6.95 -18.80
CA SER A 462 0.51 6.51 -19.74
C SER A 462 -0.08 5.82 -20.98
N ALA A 463 -1.20 5.11 -20.83
CA ALA A 463 -1.80 4.30 -21.90
C ALA A 463 -2.41 5.14 -23.03
N SER A 464 -2.93 6.33 -22.72
CA SER A 464 -3.61 7.20 -23.69
C SER A 464 -2.66 7.96 -24.65
N ARG A 465 -1.34 7.95 -24.41
CA ARG A 465 -0.36 8.67 -25.23
C ARG A 465 0.21 7.86 -26.42
N HIS A 466 -0.05 6.56 -26.49
CA HIS A 466 0.50 5.70 -27.55
C HIS A 466 -0.49 5.32 -28.66
N SER A 467 -1.77 5.67 -28.56
CA SER A 467 -2.79 5.30 -29.58
C SER A 467 -3.12 6.40 -30.60
N SER A 468 -2.43 7.54 -30.59
CA SER A 468 -2.70 8.66 -31.50
C SER A 468 -1.55 8.98 -32.45
N GLN A 469 -0.94 7.96 -33.07
CA GLN A 469 -0.33 8.19 -34.38
C GLN A 469 -1.45 8.31 -35.40
N PRO A 470 -1.69 9.49 -36.01
CA PRO A 470 -2.65 9.60 -37.10
C PRO A 470 -2.20 8.66 -38.21
N ALA A 471 -3.10 7.76 -38.62
CA ALA A 471 -2.90 6.95 -39.80
C ALA A 471 -2.53 7.88 -40.95
N GLY A 472 -1.26 7.84 -41.36
CA GLY A 472 -0.74 8.64 -42.45
C GLY A 472 -1.60 8.39 -43.68
N ALA A 473 -2.22 9.46 -44.18
CA ALA A 473 -2.91 9.46 -45.45
C ALA A 473 -1.90 9.08 -46.53
N ASN A 474 -1.93 7.82 -46.96
CA ASN A 474 -1.30 7.42 -48.20
C ASN A 474 -2.13 8.02 -49.34
N GLY A 475 -1.58 9.07 -49.95
CA GLY A 475 -2.11 9.69 -51.14
C GLY A 475 -2.17 8.69 -52.30
N ILE A 476 -3.27 8.79 -53.04
CA ILE A 476 -3.36 8.30 -54.41
C ILE A 476 -3.08 9.51 -55.31
N ILE A 477 -2.04 9.38 -56.13
CA ILE A 477 -1.76 10.24 -57.29
C ILE A 477 -2.69 9.83 -58.43
#